data_AF-A0A956ZHS8-F1
#
_entry.id   AF-A0A956ZHS8-F1
#
_cell.length_a   1.000
_cell.length_b   1.000
_cell.length_c   1.000
_cell.angle_alpha   90.00
_cell.angle_beta   90.00
_cell.angle_gamma   90.00
#
_symmetry.space_group_name_H-M   'P 1'
#
loop_
_entity.id
_entity.type
_entity.pdbx_description
1 polymer ?
#
loop_
_entity_poly.entity_id
_entity_poly.type
_entity_poly.pdbx_seq_one_letter_code
_entity_poly.pdbx_strand_id
1 'polypeptide(L)'
;MKHRWQGAIVAAVLVASVLVAGSAVYWYGEGQPGTPGQFRDRVSATGLVVDWHNNGPRGGEGSVATDCGPVDVAVDEIDGELWIRWAESRERITPASIETLVHCSQ
;
A
#
# COMPACT_ATOMS: atom_id res chain seq x y z
N MET A 1 -13.95 60.19 -33.05
CA MET A 1 -14.70 60.13 -31.79
C MET A 1 -14.47 58.77 -31.13
N LYS A 2 -13.65 58.78 -30.07
CA LYS A 2 -13.69 57.96 -28.85
C LYS A 2 -14.17 56.50 -29.01
N HIS A 3 -13.20 55.60 -29.14
CA HIS A 3 -13.34 54.22 -28.69
C HIS A 3 -13.80 54.20 -27.23
N ARG A 4 -14.88 53.46 -26.93
CA ARG A 4 -15.18 52.90 -25.60
C ARG A 4 -16.36 51.93 -25.72
N TRP A 5 -16.03 50.67 -25.91
CA TRP A 5 -16.90 49.56 -25.52
C TRP A 5 -17.12 49.65 -24.01
N GLN A 6 -18.37 49.77 -23.56
CA GLN A 6 -18.75 49.68 -22.16
C GLN A 6 -19.48 48.36 -21.94
N GLY A 7 -19.11 47.64 -20.87
CA GLY A 7 -20.00 46.67 -20.23
C GLY A 7 -19.62 45.19 -20.34
N ALA A 8 -18.35 44.85 -20.15
CA ALA A 8 -17.98 43.59 -19.47
C ALA A 8 -18.55 43.63 -18.02
N ILE A 9 -19.01 42.57 -17.35
CA ILE A 9 -19.08 41.12 -17.54
C ILE A 9 -20.19 40.65 -16.58
N VAL A 10 -21.03 39.72 -17.01
CA VAL A 10 -22.00 39.01 -16.16
C VAL A 10 -21.24 38.32 -15.03
N ALA A 11 -21.65 38.56 -13.79
CA ALA A 11 -21.18 37.82 -12.64
C ALA A 11 -21.57 36.34 -12.79
N ALA A 12 -20.61 35.52 -13.21
CA ALA A 12 -20.68 34.07 -13.08
C ALA A 12 -19.50 33.67 -12.20
N VAL A 13 -19.79 33.44 -10.92
CA VAL A 13 -18.89 32.73 -10.02
C VAL A 13 -18.78 31.31 -10.56
N LEU A 14 -17.78 31.05 -11.41
CA LEU A 14 -17.42 29.71 -11.81
C LEU A 14 -16.59 29.10 -10.67
N VAL A 15 -17.29 28.45 -9.74
CA VAL A 15 -16.71 27.45 -8.85
C VAL A 15 -16.26 26.29 -9.73
N ALA A 16 -15.01 26.29 -10.17
CA ALA A 16 -14.43 25.15 -10.85
C ALA A 16 -12.88 25.18 -10.81
N SER A 17 -12.31 25.25 -9.61
CA SER A 17 -10.90 24.86 -9.39
C SER A 17 -10.74 23.75 -8.36
N VAL A 18 -11.81 22.99 -8.06
CA VAL A 18 -11.73 21.73 -7.32
C VAL A 18 -11.63 20.54 -8.28
N LEU A 19 -10.81 20.67 -9.33
CA LEU A 19 -10.44 19.54 -10.20
C LEU A 19 -8.96 19.17 -10.11
N VAL A 20 -8.15 19.93 -9.37
CA VAL A 20 -6.76 19.55 -9.05
C VAL A 20 -6.67 18.86 -7.69
N ALA A 21 -7.55 19.20 -6.74
CA ALA A 21 -7.60 18.53 -5.44
C ALA A 21 -8.24 17.14 -5.52
N GLY A 22 -9.25 16.92 -6.37
CA GLY A 22 -9.86 15.59 -6.53
C GLY A 22 -8.91 14.55 -7.12
N SER A 23 -7.96 15.00 -7.94
CA SER A 23 -6.88 14.13 -8.44
C SER A 23 -5.81 13.95 -7.37
N ALA A 24 -5.32 15.04 -6.74
CA ALA A 24 -4.24 14.96 -5.75
C ALA A 24 -4.63 14.28 -4.43
N VAL A 25 -5.87 14.38 -3.97
CA VAL A 25 -6.34 13.73 -2.74
C VAL A 25 -6.44 12.22 -2.92
N TYR A 26 -6.70 11.72 -4.14
CA TYR A 26 -6.58 10.29 -4.44
C TYR A 26 -5.10 9.82 -4.55
N TRP A 27 -4.16 10.72 -4.88
CA TRP A 27 -2.72 10.42 -4.86
C TRP A 27 -2.10 10.48 -3.46
N TYR A 28 -2.67 11.23 -2.52
CA TYR A 28 -2.13 11.44 -1.16
C TYR A 28 -2.92 10.76 -0.02
N GLY A 29 -4.17 10.33 -0.26
CA GLY A 29 -5.06 9.87 0.82
C GLY A 29 -5.39 8.37 0.84
N GLU A 30 -5.41 7.67 -0.30
CA GLU A 30 -5.98 6.31 -0.39
C GLU A 30 -5.23 5.43 -1.43
N GLY A 31 -3.89 5.58 -1.46
CA GLY A 31 -2.91 4.58 -1.92
C GLY A 31 -3.11 3.89 -3.28
N GLN A 32 -2.48 4.42 -4.34
CA GLN A 32 -2.00 3.51 -5.39
C GLN A 32 -1.18 2.39 -4.73
N PRO A 33 -1.31 1.13 -5.18
CA PRO A 33 -0.39 0.10 -4.72
C PRO A 33 1.01 0.60 -5.00
N GLY A 34 1.81 0.79 -3.95
CA GLY A 34 3.19 1.20 -4.10
C GLY A 34 3.93 0.23 -5.02
N THR A 35 5.13 0.58 -5.49
CA THR A 35 5.96 -0.35 -6.24
C THR A 35 6.20 -1.63 -5.43
N PRO A 36 6.55 -2.76 -6.07
CA PRO A 36 6.92 -3.96 -5.31
C PRO A 36 8.02 -3.72 -4.27
N GLY A 37 8.93 -2.77 -4.52
CA GLY A 37 9.91 -2.31 -3.53
C GLY A 37 9.23 -1.67 -2.31
N GLN A 38 8.32 -0.72 -2.54
CA GLN A 38 7.55 -0.09 -1.45
C GLN A 38 6.73 -1.11 -0.66
N PHE A 39 6.20 -2.15 -1.31
CA PHE A 39 5.53 -3.25 -0.63
C PHE A 39 6.50 -4.05 0.26
N ARG A 40 7.67 -4.44 -0.28
CA ARG A 40 8.72 -5.11 0.50
C ARG A 40 9.20 -4.28 1.69
N ASP A 41 9.30 -2.96 1.53
CA ASP A 41 9.67 -2.05 2.61
C ASP A 41 8.60 -2.03 3.71
N ARG A 42 7.31 -2.00 3.34
CA ARG A 42 6.21 -2.10 4.32
C ARG A 42 6.23 -3.42 5.07
N VAL A 43 6.48 -4.55 4.39
CA VAL A 43 6.57 -5.85 5.06
C VAL A 43 7.79 -5.90 5.97
N SER A 44 8.95 -5.43 5.53
CA SER A 44 10.17 -5.40 6.35
C SER A 44 10.01 -4.52 7.59
N ALA A 45 9.22 -3.44 7.50
CA ALA A 45 8.89 -2.59 8.65
C ALA A 45 8.09 -3.30 9.75
N THR A 46 7.49 -4.46 9.47
CA THR A 46 6.84 -5.30 10.49
C THR A 46 7.82 -6.15 11.29
N GLY A 47 9.08 -6.24 10.86
CA GLY A 47 10.10 -7.13 11.43
C GLY A 47 10.19 -8.48 10.73
N LEU A 48 9.29 -8.78 9.79
CA LEU A 48 9.35 -9.99 8.98
C LEU A 48 10.39 -9.84 7.86
N VAL A 49 11.41 -10.70 7.89
CA VAL A 49 12.41 -10.79 6.82
C VAL A 49 12.12 -12.03 5.98
N VAL A 50 11.75 -11.81 4.71
CA VAL A 50 11.52 -12.88 3.74
C VAL A 50 12.56 -12.75 2.62
N ASP A 51 13.04 -13.87 2.11
CA ASP A 51 13.76 -13.93 0.84
C ASP A 51 12.75 -14.07 -0.31
N TRP A 52 12.55 -13.02 -1.10
CA TRP A 52 11.34 -12.85 -1.92
C TRP A 52 11.49 -13.19 -3.40
N HIS A 53 10.48 -13.87 -3.94
CA HIS A 53 9.96 -13.73 -5.29
C HIS A 53 8.77 -12.74 -5.31
N ASN A 54 8.77 -11.86 -6.32
CA ASN A 54 7.81 -10.76 -6.41
C ASN A 54 6.60 -11.15 -7.27
N ASN A 55 5.39 -11.04 -6.70
CA ASN A 55 4.13 -11.33 -7.38
C ASN A 55 3.32 -10.08 -7.76
N GLY A 56 3.95 -8.90 -7.68
CA GLY A 56 3.38 -7.62 -8.04
C GLY A 56 3.43 -6.60 -6.90
N PRO A 57 2.72 -5.48 -7.04
CA PRO A 57 2.86 -4.35 -6.12
C PRO A 57 2.16 -4.54 -4.76
N ARG A 58 1.46 -5.66 -4.56
CA ARG A 58 0.71 -5.99 -3.33
C ARG A 58 0.95 -7.42 -2.83
N GLY A 59 1.92 -8.13 -3.40
CA GLY A 59 2.10 -9.52 -3.06
C GLY A 59 3.44 -10.08 -3.47
N GLY A 60 3.83 -11.14 -2.80
CA GLY A 60 5.01 -11.92 -3.12
C GLY A 60 5.09 -13.14 -2.24
N GLU A 61 6.06 -13.98 -2.55
CA GLU A 61 6.28 -15.27 -1.90
C GLU A 61 7.76 -15.45 -1.65
N GLY A 62 8.12 -16.37 -0.79
CA GLY A 62 9.52 -16.54 -0.43
C GLY A 62 9.70 -17.43 0.78
N SER A 63 10.92 -17.49 1.28
CA SER A 63 11.22 -18.27 2.49
C SER A 63 11.65 -17.36 3.63
N VAL A 64 11.20 -17.68 4.84
CA VAL A 64 11.59 -17.03 6.10
C VAL A 64 12.47 -17.99 6.87
N ALA A 65 13.62 -17.54 7.35
CA ALA A 65 14.40 -18.31 8.30
C ALA A 65 13.73 -18.28 9.68
N THR A 66 13.42 -19.45 10.22
CA THR A 66 12.84 -19.62 11.56
C THR A 66 13.75 -20.51 12.42
N ASP A 67 13.48 -20.59 13.72
CA ASP A 67 14.21 -21.47 14.64
C ASP A 67 14.04 -22.97 14.29
N CYS A 68 13.01 -23.32 13.52
CA CYS A 68 12.74 -24.69 13.07
C CYS A 68 13.17 -24.96 11.62
N GLY A 69 13.87 -24.01 10.99
CA GLY A 69 14.31 -24.09 9.60
C GLY A 69 13.56 -23.11 8.69
N PRO A 70 13.87 -23.11 7.38
CA PRO A 70 13.20 -22.23 6.43
C PRO A 70 11.73 -22.63 6.27
N VAL A 71 10.85 -21.64 6.29
CA VAL A 71 9.42 -21.79 6.04
C VAL A 71 9.04 -21.01 4.80
N ASP A 72 8.36 -21.67 3.86
CA ASP A 72 7.81 -21.00 2.69
C ASP A 72 6.56 -20.21 3.08
N VAL A 73 6.55 -18.94 2.70
CA VAL A 73 5.50 -17.99 3.01
C VAL A 73 5.04 -17.27 1.77
N ALA A 74 3.79 -16.85 1.78
CA ALA A 74 3.27 -15.85 0.86
C ALA A 74 2.70 -14.70 1.66
N VAL A 75 2.94 -13.48 1.19
CA VAL A 75 2.46 -12.27 1.84
C VAL A 75 1.64 -11.48 0.84
N ASP A 76 0.46 -11.08 1.27
CA ASP A 76 -0.54 -10.37 0.47
C ASP A 76 -1.02 -9.12 1.21
N GLU A 77 -1.29 -8.04 0.48
CA GLU A 77 -2.02 -6.88 1.00
C GLU A 77 -3.51 -7.00 0.65
N ILE A 78 -4.37 -6.99 1.68
CA ILE A 78 -5.82 -7.19 1.55
C ILE A 78 -6.50 -6.14 2.40
N ASP A 79 -7.33 -5.32 1.76
CA ASP A 79 -8.05 -4.21 2.40
C ASP A 79 -7.13 -3.29 3.22
N GLY A 80 -5.91 -3.08 2.73
CA GLY A 80 -4.90 -2.22 3.37
C GLY A 80 -4.08 -2.91 4.48
N GLU A 81 -4.38 -4.17 4.79
CA GLU A 81 -3.68 -4.95 5.82
C GLU A 81 -2.73 -5.96 5.18
N LEU A 82 -1.58 -6.17 5.81
CA LEU A 82 -0.64 -7.21 5.39
C LEU A 82 -1.02 -8.55 6.03
N TRP A 83 -1.06 -9.60 5.22
CA TRP A 83 -1.36 -10.96 5.63
C TRP A 83 -0.24 -11.89 5.22
N ILE A 84 0.12 -12.82 6.10
CA ILE A 84 1.06 -13.89 5.82
C ILE A 84 0.32 -15.23 5.74
N ARG A 85 0.77 -16.08 4.84
CA ARG A 85 0.30 -17.46 4.65
C ARG A 85 1.49 -18.40 4.69
N TRP A 86 1.36 -19.50 5.40
CA TRP A 86 2.32 -20.60 5.42
C TRP A 86 1.55 -21.89 5.69
N ALA A 87 1.88 -22.97 4.97
CA ALA A 87 1.10 -24.21 5.01
C ALA A 87 -0.42 -23.96 4.85
N GLU A 88 -1.24 -24.34 5.83
CA GLU A 88 -2.68 -24.11 5.87
C GLU A 88 -3.08 -22.84 6.66
N SER A 89 -2.10 -22.17 7.26
CA SER A 89 -2.30 -20.98 8.10
C SER A 89 -2.38 -19.71 7.27
N ARG A 90 -3.20 -18.77 7.75
CA ARG A 90 -3.30 -17.41 7.24
C ARG A 90 -3.56 -16.47 8.40
N GLU A 91 -2.67 -15.51 8.58
CA GLU A 91 -2.76 -14.56 9.68
C GLU A 91 -2.42 -13.15 9.22
N ARG A 92 -2.99 -12.15 9.89
CA ARG A 92 -2.58 -10.75 9.69
C ARG A 92 -1.18 -10.59 10.26
N ILE A 93 -0.31 -9.91 9.53
CA ILE A 93 1.05 -9.61 9.99
C ILE A 93 0.98 -8.62 11.15
N THR A 94 1.34 -9.12 12.32
CA THR A 94 1.53 -8.39 13.56
C THR A 94 2.85 -8.82 14.20
N PRO A 95 3.42 -8.06 15.15
CA PRO A 95 4.61 -8.52 15.88
C PRO A 95 4.42 -9.91 16.51
N ALA A 96 3.26 -10.17 17.11
CA ALA A 96 2.94 -11.45 17.74
C ALA A 96 2.89 -12.62 16.75
N SER A 97 2.27 -12.44 15.58
CA SER A 97 2.23 -13.49 14.55
C SER A 97 3.61 -13.75 13.95
N ILE A 98 4.47 -12.73 13.86
CA ILE A 98 5.85 -12.90 13.39
C ILE A 98 6.68 -13.68 14.43
N GLU A 99 6.57 -13.34 15.72
CA GLU A 99 7.21 -14.10 16.79
C GLU A 99 6.74 -15.56 16.79
N THR A 100 5.44 -15.77 16.61
CA THR A 100 4.82 -17.11 16.50
C THR A 100 5.42 -17.90 15.35
N LEU A 101 5.53 -17.29 14.16
CA LEU A 101 6.14 -17.89 12.98
C LEU A 101 7.63 -18.19 13.17
N VAL A 102 8.40 -17.24 13.69
CA VAL A 102 9.86 -17.33 13.83
C VAL A 102 10.27 -18.33 14.90
N HIS A 103 9.54 -18.39 16.02
CA HIS A 103 9.82 -19.29 17.13
C HIS A 103 9.02 -20.61 17.08
N CYS A 104 8.23 -20.82 16.03
CA CYS A 104 7.42 -22.02 15.81
C CYS A 104 6.45 -22.34 16.95
N SER A 105 6.00 -21.35 17.71
CA SER A 105 5.01 -21.56 18.77
C SER A 105 3.63 -21.66 18.11
N GLN A 106 2.93 -22.78 18.28
CA GLN A 106 1.50 -22.89 17.97
C GLN A 106 0.66 -22.64 19.22
#